data_AF-A0A7S0VXS9-F1
#
_entry.id   AF-A0A7S0VXS9-F1
#
_cell.length_a   1.000
_cell.length_b   1.000
_cell.length_c   1.000
_cell.angle_alpha   90.00
_cell.angle_beta   90.00
_cell.angle_gamma   90.00
#
_symmetry.space_group_name_H-M   'P 1'
#
loop_
_entity.id
_entity.type
_entity.pdbx_description
1 polymer ?
#
loop_
_entity_poly.entity_id
_entity_poly.type
_entity_poly.pdbx_seq_one_letter_code
_entity_poly.pdbx_strand_id
1 'polypeptide(L)'
;AARSGGQGMVSTGLASISGKLFPQTRQLLDTTDGDAVEEFTLTNTTVASSLPLQMLLYFNMHFSFFWGFLTLAIMIYKDSYLEVNSAYRILSPLLLSVWCLVEPLRLYFGFVGNLQEKVPQLTGFWLFTLLPQIPISFYFIISLPLRISGEKVVDGEVEVIPGSIQLPFDRAGSIVLIVMLGIEAIVGYVALRVMVKSQVLKFHLQRTRDEGASAVGKHVNRV
;
A
#
# COMPACT_ATOMS: atom_id res chain seq x y z
N ALA A 1 26.07 -22.27 18.26
CA ALA A 1 25.29 -21.61 17.20
C ALA A 1 23.82 -21.96 17.38
N ALA A 2 23.01 -21.04 17.90
CA ALA A 2 21.58 -21.19 18.04
C ALA A 2 20.89 -20.33 16.97
N ARG A 3 20.05 -20.93 16.12
CA ARG A 3 19.03 -20.22 15.34
C ARG A 3 17.72 -21.03 15.38
N SER A 4 16.95 -20.72 16.41
CA SER A 4 15.48 -20.62 16.44
C SER A 4 14.92 -20.21 15.06
N GLY A 5 13.83 -20.76 14.52
CA GLY A 5 12.62 -21.28 15.17
C GLY A 5 11.43 -20.44 14.69
N GLY A 6 10.46 -21.05 14.00
CA GLY A 6 9.10 -20.47 13.90
C GLY A 6 8.61 -19.92 12.55
N GLN A 7 8.82 -20.60 11.42
CA GLN A 7 8.08 -20.27 10.16
C GLN A 7 7.35 -21.46 9.50
N GLY A 8 7.47 -22.69 10.00
CA GLY A 8 6.91 -23.87 9.32
C GLY A 8 5.48 -24.27 9.69
N MET A 9 4.90 -23.75 10.77
CA MET A 9 3.73 -24.39 11.38
C MET A 9 2.38 -23.90 10.83
N VAL A 10 2.30 -22.65 10.35
CA VAL A 10 1.04 -22.07 9.84
C VAL A 10 0.80 -22.45 8.37
N SER A 11 1.86 -22.52 7.56
CA SER A 11 1.77 -22.95 6.15
C SER A 11 1.44 -24.44 6.04
N THR A 12 1.99 -25.27 6.93
CA THR A 12 1.73 -26.72 6.97
C THR A 12 0.30 -27.03 7.44
N GLY A 13 -0.25 -26.23 8.35
CA GLY A 13 -1.63 -26.37 8.82
C GLY A 13 -2.66 -26.08 7.73
N LEU A 14 -2.48 -25.01 6.95
CA LEU A 14 -3.39 -24.63 5.87
C LEU A 14 -3.35 -25.62 4.70
N ALA A 15 -2.17 -26.17 4.37
CA ALA A 15 -2.03 -27.23 3.37
C ALA A 15 -2.75 -28.53 3.80
N SER A 16 -2.67 -28.88 5.09
CA SER A 16 -3.33 -30.07 5.66
C SER A 16 -4.86 -29.95 5.67
N ILE A 17 -5.40 -28.75 5.88
CA ILE A 17 -6.86 -28.51 5.89
C ILE A 17 -7.40 -28.52 4.44
N SER A 18 -6.68 -27.94 3.48
CA SER A 18 -7.05 -28.00 2.06
C SER A 18 -7.12 -29.45 1.54
N GLY A 19 -6.15 -30.28 1.93
CA GLY A 19 -6.11 -31.70 1.56
C GLY A 19 -7.21 -32.57 2.19
N LYS A 20 -7.92 -32.07 3.21
CA LYS A 20 -9.10 -32.74 3.79
C LYS A 20 -10.43 -32.27 3.18
N LEU A 21 -10.47 -31.04 2.67
CA LEU A 21 -11.68 -30.45 2.10
C LEU A 21 -11.93 -30.89 0.65
N PHE A 22 -10.86 -31.27 -0.07
CA PHE A 22 -10.96 -31.72 -1.46
C PHE A 22 -10.16 -33.02 -1.68
N PRO A 23 -10.77 -34.19 -1.38
CA PRO A 23 -10.11 -35.50 -1.53
C PRO A 23 -9.70 -35.81 -2.98
N GLN A 24 -10.43 -35.25 -3.95
CA GLN A 24 -10.18 -35.39 -5.39
C GLN A 24 -8.83 -34.81 -5.81
N THR A 25 -8.41 -33.70 -5.20
CA THR A 25 -7.12 -33.05 -5.47
C THR A 25 -5.95 -33.91 -4.98
N ARG A 26 -6.15 -34.62 -3.87
CA ARG A 26 -5.13 -35.52 -3.30
C ARG A 26 -4.93 -36.77 -4.15
N GLN A 27 -6.00 -37.35 -4.69
CA GLN A 27 -5.88 -38.52 -5.57
C GLN A 27 -5.17 -38.15 -6.88
N LEU A 28 -5.43 -36.98 -7.45
CA LEU A 28 -4.72 -36.47 -8.63
C LEU A 28 -3.23 -36.15 -8.37
N LEU A 29 -2.90 -35.66 -7.17
CA LEU A 29 -1.51 -35.43 -6.74
C LEU A 29 -0.70 -36.73 -6.56
N ASP A 30 -1.36 -37.84 -6.24
CA ASP A 30 -0.72 -39.12 -5.96
C ASP A 30 -0.65 -40.03 -7.20
N THR A 31 -1.47 -39.77 -8.23
CA THR A 31 -1.50 -40.57 -9.49
C THR A 31 -0.73 -39.95 -10.65
N THR A 32 -0.27 -38.71 -10.55
CA THR A 32 0.30 -38.01 -11.70
C THR A 32 1.76 -37.64 -11.47
N ASP A 33 2.59 -37.93 -12.47
CA ASP A 33 4.02 -37.60 -12.53
C ASP A 33 4.24 -36.12 -12.15
N GLY A 34 5.39 -35.79 -11.55
CA GLY A 34 5.67 -34.45 -10.99
C GLY A 34 5.37 -33.28 -11.95
N ASP A 35 5.48 -33.50 -13.26
CA ASP A 35 5.12 -32.55 -14.33
C ASP A 35 3.64 -32.18 -14.36
N ALA A 36 2.73 -33.11 -14.09
CA ALA A 36 1.29 -32.86 -14.12
C ALA A 36 0.76 -32.25 -12.82
N VAL A 37 1.47 -32.46 -11.71
CA VAL A 37 1.26 -31.70 -10.47
C VAL A 37 1.67 -30.25 -10.67
N GLU A 38 2.79 -30.02 -11.37
CA GLU A 38 3.20 -28.68 -11.79
C GLU A 38 2.17 -28.10 -12.76
N GLU A 39 1.68 -28.86 -13.74
CA GLU A 39 0.64 -28.46 -14.71
C GLU A 39 -0.71 -28.13 -14.05
N PHE A 40 -1.17 -28.92 -13.07
CA PHE A 40 -2.41 -28.66 -12.32
C PHE A 40 -2.28 -27.44 -11.39
N THR A 41 -1.09 -27.23 -10.82
CA THR A 41 -0.75 -26.02 -10.07
C THR A 41 -0.60 -24.81 -11.01
N LEU A 42 -0.20 -25.02 -12.27
CA LEU A 42 -0.14 -24.02 -13.35
C LEU A 42 -1.52 -23.64 -13.90
N THR A 43 -2.45 -24.61 -13.98
CA THR A 43 -3.80 -24.41 -14.53
C THR A 43 -4.65 -23.57 -13.57
N ASN A 44 -4.39 -23.68 -12.26
CA ASN A 44 -4.73 -22.65 -11.29
C ASN A 44 -3.71 -21.51 -11.38
N THR A 45 -3.69 -20.77 -12.49
CA THR A 45 -2.97 -19.48 -12.61
C THR A 45 -3.24 -18.69 -11.34
N THR A 46 -2.28 -18.70 -10.42
CA THR A 46 -2.43 -18.10 -9.10
C THR A 46 -2.61 -16.61 -9.34
N VAL A 47 -3.86 -16.16 -9.25
CA VAL A 47 -4.22 -14.75 -9.40
C VAL A 47 -3.33 -13.99 -8.44
N ALA A 48 -2.40 -13.20 -8.99
CA ALA A 48 -1.38 -12.51 -8.21
C ALA A 48 -1.96 -11.24 -7.54
N SER A 49 -3.18 -10.86 -7.93
CA SER A 49 -3.91 -9.76 -7.30
C SER A 49 -4.23 -10.05 -5.84
N SER A 50 -4.03 -9.06 -4.98
CA SER A 50 -4.27 -9.15 -3.55
C SER A 50 -5.64 -8.56 -3.21
N LEU A 51 -6.58 -9.41 -2.78
CA LEU A 51 -7.88 -8.95 -2.28
C LEU A 51 -7.75 -8.03 -1.05
N PRO A 52 -6.89 -8.31 -0.04
CA PRO A 52 -6.69 -7.41 1.09
C PRO A 52 -6.27 -6.00 0.63
N LEU A 53 -5.33 -5.91 -0.32
CA LEU A 53 -4.88 -4.62 -0.83
C LEU A 53 -6.04 -3.84 -1.46
N GLN A 54 -6.89 -4.52 -2.23
CA GLN A 54 -8.05 -3.90 -2.87
C GLN A 54 -9.03 -3.31 -1.86
N MET A 55 -9.29 -4.03 -0.77
CA MET A 55 -10.17 -3.56 0.32
C MET A 55 -9.59 -2.35 1.03
N LEU A 56 -8.28 -2.36 1.31
CA LEU A 56 -7.62 -1.21 1.95
C LEU A 56 -7.71 0.03 1.07
N LEU A 57 -7.37 -0.08 -0.23
CA LEU A 57 -7.45 1.02 -1.18
C LEU A 57 -8.87 1.61 -1.28
N TYR A 58 -9.90 0.76 -1.22
CA TYR A 58 -11.29 1.19 -1.25
C TYR A 58 -11.65 2.06 -0.03
N PHE A 59 -11.30 1.61 1.18
CA PHE A 59 -11.55 2.39 2.39
C PHE A 59 -10.70 3.65 2.44
N ASN A 60 -9.45 3.58 2.00
CA ASN A 60 -8.57 4.74 1.95
C ASN A 60 -9.12 5.81 1.02
N MET A 61 -9.58 5.46 -0.19
CA MET A 61 -10.21 6.42 -1.12
C MET A 61 -11.30 7.28 -0.46
N HIS A 62 -12.20 6.66 0.29
CA HIS A 62 -13.28 7.38 0.95
C HIS A 62 -12.75 8.23 2.11
N PHE A 63 -11.89 7.63 2.93
CA PHE A 63 -11.29 8.33 4.07
C PHE A 63 -10.48 9.54 3.62
N SER A 64 -9.62 9.40 2.61
CA SER A 64 -8.75 10.45 2.10
C SER A 64 -9.55 11.58 1.47
N PHE A 65 -10.65 11.30 0.76
CA PHE A 65 -11.56 12.33 0.27
C PHE A 65 -12.12 13.20 1.40
N PHE A 66 -12.68 12.58 2.45
CA PHE A 66 -13.22 13.32 3.60
C PHE A 66 -12.14 14.04 4.39
N TRP A 67 -10.98 13.40 4.59
CA TRP A 67 -9.85 13.99 5.28
C TRP A 67 -9.36 15.25 4.55
N GLY A 68 -9.14 15.19 3.23
CA GLY A 68 -8.67 16.33 2.45
C GLY A 68 -9.64 17.52 2.49
N PHE A 69 -10.94 17.27 2.34
CA PHE A 69 -11.96 18.31 2.43
C PHE A 69 -11.99 18.97 3.82
N LEU A 70 -11.92 18.16 4.88
CA LEU A 70 -12.01 18.67 6.24
C LEU A 70 -10.73 19.40 6.66
N THR A 71 -9.56 18.93 6.23
CA THR A 71 -8.28 19.64 6.40
C THR A 71 -8.33 21.00 5.71
N LEU A 72 -8.87 21.08 4.48
CA LEU A 72 -9.05 22.36 3.79
C LEU A 72 -9.99 23.31 4.56
N ALA A 73 -11.14 22.83 5.03
CA ALA A 73 -12.09 23.63 5.79
C ALA A 73 -11.48 24.16 7.10
N ILE A 74 -10.75 23.31 7.83
CA ILE A 74 -10.05 23.68 9.06
C ILE A 74 -8.94 24.70 8.77
N MET A 75 -8.21 24.55 7.67
CA MET A 75 -7.18 25.53 7.28
C MET A 75 -7.78 26.91 7.00
N ILE A 76 -8.89 27.00 6.25
CA ILE A 76 -9.57 28.27 5.98
C ILE A 76 -10.08 28.90 7.28
N TYR A 77 -10.64 28.09 8.18
CA TYR A 77 -11.06 28.54 9.50
C TYR A 77 -9.88 29.10 10.31
N LYS A 78 -8.74 28.41 10.34
CA LYS A 78 -7.54 28.87 11.04
C LYS A 78 -7.02 30.19 10.46
N ASP A 79 -6.99 30.35 9.15
CA ASP A 79 -6.52 31.59 8.51
C ASP A 79 -7.44 32.79 8.81
N SER A 80 -8.74 32.54 9.00
CA SER A 80 -9.74 33.59 9.21
C SER A 80 -9.88 34.02 10.66
N TYR A 81 -9.66 33.11 11.62
CA TYR A 81 -10.00 33.33 13.03
C TYR A 81 -8.82 33.17 14.00
N LEU A 82 -7.67 32.63 13.58
CA LEU A 82 -6.51 32.40 14.44
C LEU A 82 -5.26 33.06 13.88
N GLU A 83 -4.36 33.48 14.76
CA GLU A 83 -3.03 33.94 14.36
C GLU A 83 -2.15 32.72 14.02
N VAL A 84 -1.97 32.50 12.70
CA VAL A 84 -1.14 31.42 12.16
C VAL A 84 0.24 31.94 11.77
N ASN A 85 1.28 31.14 12.01
CA ASN A 85 2.63 31.45 11.55
C ASN A 85 2.67 31.56 10.00
N SER A 86 3.37 32.56 9.47
CA SER A 86 3.59 32.75 8.02
C SER A 86 4.10 31.49 7.31
N ALA A 87 4.95 30.69 7.97
CA ALA A 87 5.41 29.41 7.41
C ALA A 87 4.27 28.41 7.21
N TYR A 88 3.33 28.31 8.17
CA TYR A 88 2.14 27.45 8.05
C TYR A 88 1.22 27.92 6.93
N ARG A 89 0.98 29.24 6.85
CA ARG A 89 0.10 29.88 5.87
C ARG A 89 0.52 29.63 4.42
N ILE A 90 1.82 29.46 4.16
CA ILE A 90 2.36 29.17 2.83
C ILE A 90 2.52 27.67 2.60
N LEU A 91 3.12 26.96 3.57
CA LEU A 91 3.54 25.57 3.39
C LEU A 91 2.36 24.59 3.44
N SER A 92 1.38 24.81 4.33
CA SER A 92 0.22 23.91 4.43
C SER A 92 -0.62 23.84 3.15
N PRO A 93 -1.03 24.96 2.51
CA PRO A 93 -1.80 24.87 1.26
C PRO A 93 -0.96 24.32 0.10
N LEU A 94 0.34 24.58 0.06
CA LEU A 94 1.24 23.99 -0.92
C LEU A 94 1.27 22.46 -0.79
N LEU A 95 1.48 21.94 0.42
CA LEU A 95 1.54 20.50 0.66
C LEU A 95 0.20 19.81 0.46
N LEU A 96 -0.92 20.46 0.86
CA LEU A 96 -2.27 19.95 0.56
C LEU A 96 -2.52 19.91 -0.95
N SER A 97 -2.04 20.89 -1.71
CA SER A 97 -2.17 20.90 -3.18
C SER A 97 -1.37 19.78 -3.83
N VAL A 98 -0.14 19.54 -3.38
CA VAL A 98 0.67 18.39 -3.83
C VAL A 98 -0.04 17.08 -3.49
N TRP A 99 -0.57 16.96 -2.28
CA TRP A 99 -1.34 15.80 -1.84
C TRP A 99 -2.56 15.54 -2.72
N CYS A 100 -3.34 16.57 -3.06
CA CYS A 100 -4.52 16.47 -3.93
C CYS A 100 -4.19 15.96 -5.35
N LEU A 101 -2.98 16.20 -5.84
CA LEU A 101 -2.53 15.68 -7.14
C LEU A 101 -1.99 14.25 -7.03
N VAL A 102 -1.21 13.99 -5.99
CA VAL A 102 -0.52 12.71 -5.80
C VAL A 102 -1.47 11.62 -5.33
N GLU A 103 -2.42 11.90 -4.44
CA GLU A 103 -3.28 10.89 -3.84
C GLU A 103 -4.18 10.17 -4.87
N PRO A 104 -4.86 10.85 -5.80
CA PRO A 104 -5.62 10.17 -6.84
C PRO A 104 -4.75 9.32 -7.76
N LEU A 105 -3.56 9.79 -8.13
CA LEU A 105 -2.60 9.03 -8.95
C LEU A 105 -2.12 7.79 -8.21
N ARG A 106 -1.79 7.94 -6.92
CA ARG A 106 -1.37 6.85 -6.04
C ARG A 106 -2.46 5.79 -5.93
N LEU A 107 -3.69 6.17 -5.62
CA LEU A 107 -4.83 5.24 -5.54
C LEU A 107 -5.11 4.57 -6.89
N TYR A 108 -5.08 5.32 -8.00
CA TYR A 108 -5.26 4.78 -9.34
C TYR A 108 -4.23 3.70 -9.66
N PHE A 109 -2.95 3.96 -9.39
CA PHE A 109 -1.88 2.97 -9.57
C PHE A 109 -2.03 1.76 -8.65
N GLY A 110 -2.54 1.94 -7.43
CA GLY A 110 -2.83 0.84 -6.52
C GLY A 110 -3.92 -0.08 -7.08
N PHE A 111 -5.05 0.49 -7.49
CA PHE A 111 -6.18 -0.26 -8.04
C PHE A 111 -5.82 -0.96 -9.35
N VAL A 112 -5.27 -0.20 -10.31
CA VAL A 112 -4.93 -0.72 -11.64
C VAL A 112 -3.77 -1.72 -11.55
N GLY A 113 -2.74 -1.41 -10.79
CA GLY A 113 -1.57 -2.29 -10.62
C GLY A 113 -1.94 -3.62 -9.98
N ASN A 114 -2.81 -3.60 -8.97
CA ASN A 114 -3.27 -4.81 -8.29
C ASN A 114 -4.20 -5.65 -9.17
N LEU A 115 -5.26 -5.05 -9.75
CA LEU A 115 -6.26 -5.78 -10.54
C LEU A 115 -5.73 -6.27 -11.88
N GLN A 116 -4.90 -5.47 -12.57
CA GLN A 116 -4.38 -5.83 -13.90
C GLN A 116 -3.05 -6.59 -13.82
N GLU A 117 -2.62 -6.97 -12.62
CA GLU A 117 -1.34 -7.62 -12.37
C GLU A 117 -0.11 -6.90 -12.96
N LYS A 118 -0.16 -5.56 -12.97
CA LYS A 118 0.91 -4.75 -13.57
C LYS A 118 1.89 -4.25 -12.51
N VAL A 119 3.04 -4.92 -12.46
CA VAL A 119 4.17 -4.61 -11.56
C VAL A 119 4.62 -3.14 -11.63
N PRO A 120 4.74 -2.49 -12.81
CA PRO A 120 5.20 -1.09 -12.86
C PRO A 120 4.25 -0.13 -12.16
N GLN A 121 2.95 -0.29 -12.34
CA GLN A 121 1.90 0.55 -11.72
C GLN A 121 1.89 0.32 -10.21
N LEU A 122 1.96 -0.93 -9.76
CA LEU A 122 1.98 -1.25 -8.34
C LEU A 122 3.27 -0.73 -7.65
N THR A 123 4.40 -0.72 -8.36
CA THR A 123 5.63 -0.05 -7.92
C THR A 123 5.42 1.46 -7.78
N GLY A 124 4.74 2.09 -8.75
CA GLY A 124 4.39 3.52 -8.68
C GLY A 124 3.53 3.86 -7.47
N PHE A 125 2.52 3.03 -7.17
CA PHE A 125 1.72 3.13 -5.94
C PHE A 125 2.60 3.09 -4.68
N TRP A 126 3.52 2.14 -4.61
CA TRP A 126 4.41 1.98 -3.46
C TRP A 126 5.36 3.17 -3.31
N LEU A 127 5.90 3.67 -4.43
CA LEU A 127 6.76 4.84 -4.47
C LEU A 127 6.04 6.11 -4.01
N PHE A 128 4.83 6.36 -4.51
CA PHE A 128 4.02 7.49 -4.05
C PHE A 128 3.63 7.38 -2.58
N THR A 129 3.41 6.16 -2.08
CA THR A 129 3.13 5.93 -0.66
C THR A 129 4.32 6.35 0.22
N LEU A 130 5.55 5.98 -0.16
CA LEU A 130 6.73 6.25 0.66
C LEU A 130 7.32 7.66 0.50
N LEU A 131 7.36 8.18 -0.73
CA LEU A 131 8.11 9.40 -1.03
C LEU A 131 7.31 10.68 -0.74
N PRO A 132 6.18 10.97 -1.41
CA PRO A 132 5.37 12.14 -1.08
C PRO A 132 4.42 11.90 0.10
N GLN A 133 3.74 10.74 0.16
CA GLN A 133 2.60 10.61 1.08
C GLN A 133 2.98 10.56 2.56
N ILE A 134 3.98 9.77 2.94
CA ILE A 134 4.43 9.70 4.34
C ILE A 134 4.96 11.05 4.83
N PRO A 135 5.88 11.75 4.12
CA PRO A 135 6.38 13.05 4.57
C PRO A 135 5.31 14.13 4.68
N ILE A 136 4.36 14.19 3.73
CA ILE A 136 3.23 15.14 3.80
C ILE A 136 2.35 14.83 5.01
N SER A 137 1.99 13.57 5.22
CA SER A 137 1.17 13.16 6.36
C SER A 137 1.85 13.47 7.69
N PHE A 138 3.17 13.27 7.76
CA PHE A 138 3.97 13.57 8.95
C PHE A 138 4.04 15.09 9.20
N TYR A 139 4.15 15.90 8.15
CA TYR A 139 4.04 17.35 8.26
C TYR A 139 2.72 17.77 8.91
N PHE A 140 1.57 17.22 8.50
CA PHE A 140 0.28 17.58 9.09
C PHE A 140 0.12 17.15 10.55
N ILE A 141 0.86 16.12 11.01
CA ILE A 141 0.93 15.76 12.43
C ILE A 141 1.78 16.76 13.23
N ILE A 142 2.96 17.14 12.70
CA ILE A 142 3.96 17.96 13.39
C ILE A 142 3.68 19.46 13.32
N SER A 143 3.24 19.99 12.18
CA SER A 143 3.07 21.43 11.93
C SER A 143 1.96 22.08 12.78
N LEU A 144 1.39 21.32 13.69
CA LEU A 144 0.10 21.55 14.31
C LEU A 144 0.07 21.86 15.83
N PRO A 145 1.16 22.16 16.56
CA PRO A 145 1.02 23.01 17.73
C PRO A 145 0.95 24.45 17.23
N LEU A 146 -0.27 24.96 17.01
CA LEU A 146 -0.51 26.39 16.92
C LEU A 146 -0.02 27.01 18.24
N ARG A 147 1.13 27.68 18.24
CA ARG A 147 1.48 28.57 19.35
C ARG A 147 0.56 29.77 19.23
N ILE A 148 -0.51 29.82 20.02
CA ILE A 148 -1.13 31.09 20.33
C ILE A 148 -0.09 31.79 21.21
N SER A 149 0.58 32.78 20.64
CA SER A 149 1.34 33.74 21.43
C SER A 149 0.32 34.60 22.17
N GLY A 150 -0.22 34.07 23.27
CA GLY A 150 -1.01 34.88 24.17
C GLY A 150 -0.05 35.78 24.91
N GLU A 151 -0.03 37.08 24.57
CA GLU A 151 0.59 38.08 25.44
C GLU A 151 -0.23 38.12 26.75
N LYS A 152 0.39 37.73 27.86
CA LYS A 152 -0.13 38.03 29.19
C LYS A 152 0.82 39.02 29.84
N VAL A 153 0.29 40.18 30.23
CA VAL A 153 1.07 41.12 31.05
C VAL A 153 1.08 40.59 32.48
N VAL A 154 2.23 40.11 32.94
CA VAL A 154 2.49 39.70 34.32
C VAL A 154 3.61 40.61 34.81
N ASP A 155 3.37 41.33 35.89
CA ASP A 155 4.34 42.28 36.48
C ASP A 155 4.86 43.40 35.54
N GLY A 156 4.02 43.84 34.60
CA GLY A 156 4.39 44.90 33.65
C GLY A 156 5.29 44.43 32.50
N GLU A 157 5.69 43.16 32.49
CA GLU A 157 6.34 42.50 31.37
C GLU A 157 5.33 41.68 30.57
N VAL A 158 5.48 41.69 29.26
CA VAL A 158 4.70 40.84 28.35
C VAL A 158 5.28 39.44 28.41
N GLU A 159 4.67 38.56 29.21
CA GLU A 159 5.00 37.14 29.23
C GLU A 159 4.19 36.44 28.12
N VAL A 160 4.91 35.93 27.13
CA VAL A 160 4.32 35.10 26.07
C VAL A 160 4.06 33.71 26.64
N ILE A 161 2.81 33.43 27.04
CA ILE A 161 2.44 32.08 27.44
C ILE A 161 2.28 31.23 26.17
N PRO A 162 3.03 30.12 26.01
CA PRO A 162 2.87 29.22 24.88
C PRO A 162 1.58 28.39 25.06
N GLY A 163 0.43 28.98 24.71
CA GLY A 163 -0.83 28.26 24.63
C GLY A 163 -0.91 27.52 23.31
N SER A 164 -0.91 26.19 23.32
CA SER A 164 -1.15 25.41 22.09
C SER A 164 -2.57 24.87 22.04
N ILE A 165 -3.47 25.58 21.35
CA ILE A 165 -4.80 25.03 21.04
C ILE A 165 -4.66 24.25 19.75
N GLN A 166 -4.74 22.94 19.90
CA GLN A 166 -4.86 22.06 18.78
C GLN A 166 -6.26 21.46 18.72
N LEU A 167 -6.89 21.60 17.56
CA LEU A 167 -8.11 20.86 17.27
C LEU A 167 -7.76 19.36 17.22
N PRO A 168 -8.25 18.53 18.14
CA PRO A 168 -7.89 17.12 18.24
C PRO A 168 -8.23 16.35 16.96
N PHE A 169 -9.25 16.81 16.24
CA PHE A 169 -9.72 16.21 15.00
C PHE A 169 -8.67 16.18 13.89
N ASP A 170 -7.94 17.29 13.70
CA ASP A 170 -6.97 17.46 12.62
C ASP A 170 -5.75 16.53 12.79
N ARG A 171 -5.29 16.39 14.03
CA ARG A 171 -4.26 15.41 14.40
C ARG A 171 -4.76 13.97 14.26
N ALA A 172 -5.97 13.70 14.75
CA ALA A 172 -6.55 12.36 14.69
C ALA A 172 -6.70 11.88 13.24
N GLY A 173 -7.21 12.71 12.34
CA GLY A 173 -7.34 12.37 10.92
C GLY A 173 -5.99 12.05 10.27
N SER A 174 -4.96 12.85 10.55
CA SER A 174 -3.61 12.63 10.00
C SER A 174 -2.94 11.38 10.57
N ILE A 175 -3.17 11.06 11.85
CA ILE A 175 -2.70 9.80 12.47
C ILE A 175 -3.36 8.60 11.81
N VAL A 176 -4.69 8.63 11.63
CA VAL A 176 -5.44 7.56 10.96
C VAL A 176 -4.94 7.37 9.52
N LEU A 177 -4.68 8.47 8.79
CA LEU A 177 -4.10 8.42 7.45
C LEU A 177 -2.75 7.70 7.44
N ILE A 178 -1.82 8.07 8.32
CA ILE A 178 -0.51 7.40 8.41
C ILE A 178 -0.65 5.91 8.74
N VAL A 179 -1.54 5.55 9.66
CA VAL A 179 -1.76 4.14 10.01
C VAL A 179 -2.27 3.37 8.80
N MET A 180 -3.27 3.91 8.07
CA MET A 180 -3.75 3.29 6.83
C MET A 180 -2.64 3.17 5.79
N LEU A 181 -1.89 4.24 5.52
CA LEU A 181 -0.76 4.22 4.57
C LEU A 181 0.32 3.21 4.98
N GLY A 182 0.58 3.04 6.28
CA GLY A 182 1.53 2.07 6.80
C GLY A 182 1.10 0.63 6.55
N ILE A 183 -0.17 0.29 6.82
CA ILE A 183 -0.69 -1.06 6.55
C ILE A 183 -0.70 -1.32 5.03
N GLU A 184 -1.11 -0.34 4.22
CA GLU A 184 -1.07 -0.42 2.77
C GLU A 184 0.33 -0.57 2.20
N ALA A 185 1.33 0.09 2.78
CA ALA A 185 2.73 -0.05 2.35
C ALA A 185 3.23 -1.48 2.60
N ILE A 186 2.86 -2.09 3.73
CA ILE A 186 3.23 -3.47 4.08
C ILE A 186 2.51 -4.45 3.14
N VAL A 187 1.19 -4.37 3.04
CA VAL A 187 0.38 -5.28 2.21
C VAL A 187 0.72 -5.09 0.72
N GLY A 188 0.90 -3.85 0.29
CA GLY A 188 1.31 -3.48 -1.06
C GLY A 188 2.69 -4.01 -1.42
N TYR A 189 3.66 -3.95 -0.49
CA TYR A 189 4.96 -4.57 -0.68
C TYR A 189 4.88 -6.09 -0.85
N VAL A 190 4.09 -6.77 -0.02
CA VAL A 190 3.87 -8.22 -0.15
C VAL A 190 3.24 -8.56 -1.49
N ALA A 191 2.19 -7.84 -1.89
CA ALA A 191 1.53 -8.01 -3.18
C ALA A 191 2.50 -7.80 -4.35
N LEU A 192 3.34 -6.76 -4.27
CA LEU A 192 4.36 -6.47 -5.28
C LEU A 192 5.38 -7.62 -5.40
N ARG A 193 5.86 -8.17 -4.28
CA ARG A 193 6.81 -9.29 -4.27
C ARG A 193 6.21 -10.56 -4.87
N VAL A 194 4.93 -10.84 -4.58
CA VAL A 194 4.21 -11.97 -5.17
C VAL A 194 4.06 -11.78 -6.68
N MET A 195 3.62 -10.59 -7.10
CA MET A 195 3.38 -10.28 -8.50
C MET A 195 4.66 -10.34 -9.35
N VAL A 196 5.79 -9.84 -8.84
CA VAL A 196 7.09 -9.96 -9.53
C VAL A 196 7.47 -11.42 -9.76
N LYS A 197 7.29 -12.29 -8.76
CA LYS A 197 7.58 -13.73 -8.92
C LYS A 197 6.69 -14.37 -9.97
N SER A 198 5.40 -14.05 -9.97
CA SER A 198 4.46 -14.57 -10.97
C SER A 198 4.82 -14.12 -12.39
N GLN A 199 5.30 -12.89 -12.58
CA GLN A 199 5.74 -12.40 -13.89
C GLN A 199 7.02 -13.09 -14.38
N VAL A 200 8.00 -13.28 -13.49
CA VAL A 200 9.24 -14.02 -13.82
C VAL A 200 8.93 -15.47 -14.18
N LEU A 201 8.02 -16.11 -13.44
CA LEU A 201 7.59 -17.48 -13.74
C LEU A 201 6.91 -17.57 -15.11
N LYS A 202 6.00 -16.65 -15.45
CA LYS A 202 5.36 -16.57 -16.76
C LYS A 202 6.40 -16.46 -17.88
N PHE A 203 7.47 -15.70 -17.68
CA PHE A 203 8.57 -15.58 -18.66
C PHE A 203 9.34 -16.89 -18.85
N HIS A 204 9.67 -17.58 -17.77
CA HIS A 204 10.36 -18.88 -17.86
C HIS A 204 9.51 -19.93 -18.57
N LEU A 205 8.21 -19.97 -18.29
CA LEU A 205 7.28 -20.89 -18.95
C LEU A 205 7.08 -20.59 -20.44
N GLN A 206 7.00 -19.31 -20.80
CA GLN A 206 6.95 -18.92 -22.21
C GLN A 206 8.20 -19.39 -22.95
N ARG A 207 9.36 -19.24 -22.31
CA ARG A 207 10.62 -19.68 -22.89
C ARG A 207 10.68 -21.19 -23.10
N THR A 208 10.29 -22.00 -22.11
CA THR A 208 10.31 -23.47 -22.26
C THR A 208 9.33 -23.95 -23.32
N ARG A 209 8.15 -23.33 -23.41
CA ARG A 209 7.16 -23.62 -24.46
C ARG A 209 7.70 -23.34 -25.86
N ASP A 210 8.36 -22.21 -26.05
CA ASP A 210 8.90 -21.81 -27.36
C ASP A 210 10.08 -22.72 -27.78
N GLU A 211 10.93 -23.12 -26.82
CA GLU A 211 12.01 -24.09 -27.03
C GLU A 211 11.45 -25.48 -27.43
N GLY A 212 10.41 -25.96 -26.75
CA GLY A 212 9.73 -27.22 -27.07
C GLY A 212 9.06 -27.22 -28.45
N ALA A 213 8.37 -26.13 -28.82
CA ALA A 213 7.74 -25.99 -30.14
C ALA A 213 8.77 -26.04 -31.29
N SER A 214 9.94 -25.45 -31.09
CA SER A 214 11.04 -25.45 -32.08
C SER A 214 11.66 -26.84 -32.25
N ALA A 215 11.76 -27.63 -31.17
CA ALA A 215 12.25 -29.01 -31.23
C ALA A 215 11.30 -29.92 -32.02
N VAL A 216 9.98 -29.81 -31.79
CA VAL A 216 8.95 -30.57 -32.52
C VAL A 216 8.98 -30.22 -34.02
N GLY A 217 9.08 -28.94 -34.38
CA GLY A 217 9.16 -28.51 -35.78
C GLY A 217 10.38 -29.06 -36.53
N LYS A 218 11.53 -29.21 -35.86
CA LYS A 218 12.73 -29.82 -36.46
C LYS A 218 12.61 -31.33 -36.65
N HIS A 219 11.88 -32.03 -35.78
CA HIS A 219 11.64 -33.45 -35.92
C HIS A 219 10.68 -33.77 -37.08
N VAL A 220 9.63 -32.96 -37.27
CA VAL A 220 8.68 -33.13 -38.38
C VAL A 220 9.35 -32.91 -39.74
N ASN A 221 10.30 -31.97 -39.85
CA ASN A 221 10.96 -31.65 -41.11
C ASN A 221 12.12 -32.59 -41.49
N ARG A 222 12.41 -33.60 -40.65
CA ARG A 222 13.49 -34.59 -40.82
C ARG A 222 12.99 -35.99 -41.24
N VAL A 223 11.68 -36.18 -41.34
CA VAL A 223 11.00 -37.40 -41.82
C VAL A 223 10.49 -37.15 -43.22
#